data_AF-A0A813EDJ8-F1
#
_entry.id   AF-A0A813EDJ8-F1
#
_cell.length_a   1.000
_cell.length_b   1.000
_cell.length_c   1.000
_cell.angle_alpha   90.00
_cell.angle_beta   90.00
_cell.angle_gamma   90.00
#
_symmetry.space_group_name_H-M   'P 1'
#
loop_
_entity.id
_entity.type
_entity.pdbx_description
1 polymer ?
#
loop_
_entity_poly.entity_id
_entity_poly.type
_entity_poly.pdbx_seq_one_letter_code
_entity_poly.pdbx_strand_id
1 'polypeptide(L)'
;PYILIVPIWLAVAIVLPLVQTLHALQAKSEDRKIWLFYWCLYCAASWAVYYFEWLISIPFYVLSFYVDIYYEAQVLLVLYLVFPKLLGIRGLLEFLSSRGHMVENLGKEHVKDVAKVVYDKFLDFNKKKH
;
A
#
# COMPACT_ATOMS: atom_id res chain seq x y z
N PRO A 1 2.45 0.14 29.20
CA PRO A 1 1.71 -0.87 28.39
C PRO A 1 1.31 -0.42 26.97
N TYR A 2 2.03 0.51 26.33
CA TYR A 2 1.98 0.75 24.87
C TYR A 2 3.39 0.75 24.23
N ILE A 3 4.44 0.79 25.07
CA ILE A 3 5.84 0.82 24.64
C ILE A 3 6.25 -0.48 23.92
N LEU A 4 5.60 -1.61 24.20
CA LEU A 4 5.85 -2.88 23.51
C LEU A 4 5.04 -3.03 22.22
N ILE A 5 3.93 -2.31 22.07
CA ILE A 5 3.08 -2.39 20.88
C ILE A 5 3.77 -1.76 19.68
N VAL A 6 4.41 -0.61 19.86
CA VAL A 6 5.14 0.09 18.78
C VAL A 6 6.26 -0.78 18.17
N PRO A 7 7.20 -1.37 18.93
CA PRO A 7 8.24 -2.21 18.35
C PRO A 7 7.69 -3.51 17.74
N ILE A 8 6.62 -4.10 18.30
CA ILE A 8 5.96 -5.26 17.71
C ILE A 8 5.31 -4.88 16.38
N TRP A 9 4.60 -3.77 16.34
CA TRP A 9 3.98 -3.25 15.12
C TRP A 9 5.06 -2.99 14.06
N LEU A 10 6.17 -2.35 14.42
CA LEU A 10 7.27 -2.06 13.52
C LEU A 10 7.95 -3.34 13.00
N ALA A 11 8.11 -4.33 13.88
CA ALA A 11 8.63 -5.64 13.49
C ALA A 11 7.71 -6.36 12.48
N VAL A 12 6.39 -6.33 12.71
CA VAL A 12 5.41 -7.03 11.88
C VAL A 12 5.11 -6.28 10.58
N ALA A 13 4.96 -4.96 10.63
CA ALA A 13 4.57 -4.12 9.50
C ALA A 13 5.73 -3.76 8.57
N ILE A 14 6.96 -3.73 9.10
CA ILE A 14 8.14 -3.29 8.34
C ILE A 14 9.18 -4.40 8.25
N VAL A 15 9.68 -4.90 9.39
CA VAL A 15 10.83 -5.82 9.37
C VAL A 15 10.50 -7.14 8.69
N LEU A 16 9.37 -7.76 9.03
CA LEU A 16 8.94 -9.04 8.48
C LEU A 16 8.69 -8.99 6.96
N PRO A 17 7.90 -8.04 6.40
CA PRO A 17 7.71 -7.93 4.97
C PRO A 17 9.00 -7.51 4.26
N LEU A 18 9.89 -6.75 4.90
CA LEU A 18 11.19 -6.38 4.34
C LEU A 18 12.10 -7.59 4.18
N VAL A 19 12.18 -8.47 5.19
CA VAL A 19 12.92 -9.74 5.07
C VAL A 19 12.35 -10.61 3.95
N GLN A 20 11.02 -10.71 3.85
CA GLN A 20 10.36 -11.48 2.79
C GLN A 20 10.60 -10.87 1.40
N THR A 21 10.59 -9.53 1.30
CA THR A 21 10.90 -8.82 0.05
C THR A 21 12.34 -9.09 -0.39
N LEU A 22 13.30 -8.98 0.53
CA LEU A 22 14.71 -9.26 0.26
C LEU A 22 14.93 -10.72 -0.14
N HIS A 23 14.28 -11.65 0.56
CA HIS A 23 14.34 -13.07 0.23
C HIS A 23 13.77 -13.35 -1.18
N ALA A 24 12.60 -12.79 -1.51
CA ALA A 24 11.99 -12.91 -2.83
C ALA A 24 12.83 -12.26 -3.94
N LEU A 25 13.50 -11.14 -3.65
CA LEU A 25 14.42 -10.47 -4.57
C LEU A 25 15.65 -11.34 -4.85
N GLN A 26 16.27 -11.90 -3.81
CA GLN A 26 17.42 -12.78 -3.93
C GLN A 26 17.07 -14.08 -4.68
N ALA A 27 15.91 -14.67 -4.37
CA ALA A 27 15.42 -15.88 -5.02
C ALA A 27 14.86 -15.64 -6.43
N LYS A 28 14.78 -14.38 -6.88
CA LYS A 28 14.13 -13.96 -8.14
C LYS A 28 12.71 -14.55 -8.32
N SER A 29 11.98 -14.76 -7.22
CA SER A 29 10.66 -15.41 -7.27
C SER A 29 9.58 -14.50 -7.88
N GLU A 30 8.47 -15.09 -8.29
CA GLU A 30 7.27 -14.37 -8.74
C GLU A 30 6.67 -13.47 -7.63
N ASP A 31 6.93 -13.82 -6.36
CA ASP A 31 6.42 -13.12 -5.16
C ASP A 31 6.96 -11.69 -5.03
N ARG A 32 7.99 -11.31 -5.80
CA ARG A 32 8.49 -9.92 -5.86
C ARG A 32 7.37 -8.91 -6.16
N LYS A 33 6.44 -9.26 -7.06
CA LYS A 33 5.31 -8.40 -7.41
C LYS A 33 4.34 -8.22 -6.25
N ILE A 34 4.12 -9.28 -5.47
CA ILE A 34 3.24 -9.28 -4.30
C ILE A 34 3.81 -8.33 -3.24
N TRP A 35 5.12 -8.42 -2.98
CA TRP A 35 5.78 -7.55 -2.00
C TRP A 35 5.88 -6.09 -2.46
N LEU A 36 6.13 -5.84 -3.75
CA LEU A 36 6.06 -4.49 -4.32
C LEU A 36 4.67 -3.88 -4.16
N PHE A 37 3.64 -4.67 -4.47
CA PHE A 37 2.25 -4.25 -4.28
C PHE A 37 1.95 -3.94 -2.81
N TYR A 38 2.44 -4.77 -1.87
CA TYR A 38 2.33 -4.50 -0.45
C TYR A 38 2.93 -3.15 -0.06
N TRP A 39 4.17 -2.85 -0.50
CA TRP A 39 4.81 -1.57 -0.19
C TRP A 39 4.07 -0.38 -0.77
N CYS A 40 3.56 -0.48 -2.00
CA CYS A 40 2.72 0.56 -2.60
C CYS A 40 1.44 0.79 -1.79
N LEU A 41 0.77 -0.30 -1.38
CA LEU A 41 -0.43 -0.23 -0.57
C LEU A 41 -0.13 0.32 0.84
N TYR A 42 1.00 -0.07 1.43
CA TYR A 42 1.46 0.43 2.73
C TYR A 42 1.68 1.94 2.69
N CYS A 43 2.35 2.47 1.65
CA CYS A 43 2.52 3.91 1.47
C CYS A 43 1.18 4.64 1.28
N ALA A 44 0.32 4.12 0.40
CA ALA A 44 -0.99 4.72 0.13
C ALA A 44 -1.90 4.70 1.36
N ALA A 45 -1.91 3.58 2.09
CA ALA A 45 -2.66 3.42 3.33
C ALA A 45 -2.09 4.29 4.45
N SER A 46 -0.77 4.43 4.56
CA SER A 46 -0.14 5.33 5.54
C SER A 46 -0.56 6.78 5.33
N TRP A 47 -0.63 7.22 4.06
CA TRP A 47 -1.14 8.54 3.72
C TRP A 47 -2.64 8.67 3.99
N ALA A 48 -3.43 7.67 3.59
CA ALA A 48 -4.87 7.68 3.85
C ALA A 48 -5.15 7.72 5.37
N VAL A 49 -4.44 6.93 6.17
CA VAL A 49 -4.55 6.95 7.63
C VAL A 49 -4.15 8.32 8.16
N TYR A 50 -3.03 8.91 7.73
CA TYR A 50 -2.63 10.24 8.19
C TYR A 50 -3.71 11.33 7.98
N TYR A 51 -4.42 11.31 6.85
CA TYR A 51 -5.47 12.30 6.56
C TYR A 51 -6.85 11.95 7.11
N PHE A 52 -7.18 10.66 7.21
CA PHE A 52 -8.49 10.15 7.62
C PHE A 52 -8.49 9.46 8.99
N GLU A 53 -7.42 9.61 9.77
CA GLU A 53 -7.27 9.01 11.11
C GLU A 53 -8.48 9.34 11.99
N TRP A 54 -8.94 10.59 11.92
CA TRP A 54 -10.11 11.07 12.65
C TRP A 54 -11.38 10.29 12.27
N LEU A 55 -11.59 10.01 10.98
CA LEU A 55 -12.78 9.32 10.50
C LEU A 55 -12.75 7.83 10.89
N ILE A 56 -11.57 7.22 10.79
CA ILE A 56 -11.37 5.82 11.17
C ILE A 56 -11.49 5.66 12.70
N SER A 57 -11.08 6.67 13.48
CA SER A 57 -11.13 6.61 14.94
C SER A 57 -12.55 6.76 15.52
N ILE A 58 -13.50 7.38 14.81
CA ILE A 58 -14.88 7.59 15.27
C ILE A 58 -15.59 6.28 15.71
N PRO A 59 -15.66 5.21 14.90
CA PRO A 59 -16.29 3.96 15.32
C PRO A 59 -15.56 3.29 16.50
N PHE A 60 -14.24 3.46 16.60
CA PHE A 60 -13.46 2.94 17.72
C PHE A 60 -13.60 3.78 18.98
N TYR A 61 -13.93 5.07 18.88
CA TYR A 61 -14.26 5.92 20.01
C TYR A 61 -15.53 5.46 20.74
N VAL A 62 -16.48 4.89 20.00
CA VAL A 62 -17.69 4.28 20.57
C VAL A 62 -17.38 2.94 21.24
N LEU A 63 -16.43 2.17 20.70
CA LEU A 63 -15.96 0.90 21.27
C LEU A 63 -14.98 1.06 22.45
N SER A 64 -14.23 2.17 22.53
CA SER A 64 -13.27 2.41 23.61
C SER A 64 -13.94 2.64 24.97
N PHE A 65 -15.26 2.86 25.00
CA PHE A 65 -16.07 2.79 26.22
C PHE A 65 -16.03 1.41 26.89
N TYR A 66 -15.73 0.34 26.15
CA TYR A 66 -15.69 -1.03 26.66
C TYR A 66 -14.29 -1.64 26.72
N VAL A 67 -13.47 -1.50 25.67
CA VAL A 67 -12.06 -1.98 25.63
C VAL A 67 -11.28 -1.14 24.62
N ASP A 68 -10.03 -0.78 24.94
CA ASP A 68 -9.14 -0.07 24.01
C ASP A 68 -8.44 -1.08 23.07
N ILE A 69 -9.14 -1.50 21.99
CA ILE A 69 -8.72 -2.58 21.06
C ILE A 69 -8.13 -2.05 19.75
N TYR A 70 -8.04 -0.72 19.59
CA TYR A 70 -7.73 -0.10 18.31
C TYR A 70 -6.37 -0.54 17.76
N TYR A 71 -5.35 -0.52 18.62
CA TYR A 71 -3.98 -0.86 18.24
C TYR A 71 -3.80 -2.37 18.07
N GLU A 72 -4.46 -3.19 18.89
CA GLU A 72 -4.46 -4.64 18.75
C GLU A 72 -5.12 -5.07 17.44
N ALA A 73 -6.23 -4.43 17.06
CA ALA A 73 -6.91 -4.69 15.79
C ALA A 73 -6.03 -4.30 14.59
N GLN A 74 -5.32 -3.16 14.67
CA GLN A 74 -4.35 -2.78 13.64
C GLN A 74 -3.22 -3.81 13.51
N VAL A 75 -2.62 -4.24 14.63
CA VAL A 75 -1.54 -5.24 14.62
C VAL A 75 -2.05 -6.57 14.07
N LEU A 76 -3.24 -7.03 14.46
CA LEU A 76 -3.88 -8.25 13.94
C LEU A 76 -4.16 -8.17 12.45
N LEU A 77 -4.64 -7.03 11.95
CA LEU A 77 -4.93 -6.82 10.54
C LEU A 77 -3.65 -6.81 9.70
N VAL A 78 -2.58 -6.16 10.18
CA VAL A 78 -1.28 -6.20 9.52
C VAL A 78 -0.70 -7.62 9.55
N LEU A 79 -0.81 -8.33 10.69
CA LEU A 79 -0.45 -9.75 10.78
C LEU A 79 -1.20 -10.55 9.72
N TYR A 80 -2.51 -10.44 9.63
CA TYR A 80 -3.30 -11.17 8.63
C TYR A 80 -2.86 -10.89 7.19
N LEU A 81 -2.55 -9.63 6.86
CA LEU A 81 -2.10 -9.24 5.53
C LEU A 81 -0.70 -9.78 5.22
N VAL A 82 0.25 -9.64 6.15
CA VAL A 82 1.68 -9.89 5.95
C VAL A 82 2.06 -11.35 6.19
N PHE A 83 1.29 -12.09 6.99
CA PHE A 83 1.68 -13.44 7.41
C PHE A 83 1.75 -14.39 6.21
N PRO A 84 2.91 -15.04 5.97
CA PRO A 84 3.17 -15.79 4.74
C PRO A 84 2.30 -17.03 4.56
N LYS A 85 1.63 -17.51 5.61
CA LYS A 85 0.66 -18.62 5.52
C LYS A 85 -0.76 -18.17 5.16
N LEU A 86 -1.13 -16.94 5.52
CA LEU A 86 -2.47 -16.40 5.26
C LEU A 86 -2.54 -15.73 3.89
N LEU A 87 -1.41 -15.16 3.40
CA LEU A 87 -1.28 -14.58 2.05
C LEU A 87 -2.47 -13.68 1.68
N GLY A 88 -3.03 -12.95 2.65
CA GLY A 88 -4.19 -12.08 2.43
C GLY A 88 -3.91 -11.02 1.35
N ILE A 89 -2.67 -10.54 1.25
CA ILE A 89 -2.21 -9.65 0.17
C ILE A 89 -2.38 -10.28 -1.21
N ARG A 90 -2.17 -11.60 -1.35
CA ARG A 90 -2.30 -12.30 -2.63
C ARG A 90 -3.77 -12.36 -3.07
N GLY A 91 -4.68 -12.66 -2.14
CA GLY A 91 -6.12 -12.59 -2.40
C GLY A 91 -6.59 -11.17 -2.73
N LEU A 92 -6.05 -10.15 -2.05
CA LEU A 92 -6.35 -8.75 -2.35
C LEU A 92 -5.85 -8.35 -3.74
N LEU A 93 -4.64 -8.79 -4.10
CA LEU A 93 -4.04 -8.57 -5.40
C LEU A 93 -4.84 -9.27 -6.51
N GLU A 94 -5.28 -10.50 -6.30
CA GLU A 94 -6.15 -11.23 -7.25
C GLU A 94 -7.51 -10.56 -7.40
N PHE A 95 -8.12 -10.12 -6.31
CA PHE A 95 -9.39 -9.40 -6.33
C PHE A 95 -9.29 -8.06 -7.09
N LEU A 96 -8.22 -7.30 -6.85
CA LEU A 96 -7.93 -6.07 -7.57
C LEU A 96 -7.58 -6.33 -9.03
N SER A 97 -6.80 -7.37 -9.33
CA SER A 97 -6.43 -7.74 -10.70
C SER A 97 -7.64 -8.22 -11.50
N SER A 98 -8.57 -8.94 -10.87
CA SER A 98 -9.85 -9.33 -11.48
C SER A 98 -10.76 -8.13 -11.81
N ARG A 99 -10.59 -7.01 -11.11
CA ARG A 99 -11.24 -5.72 -11.41
C ARG A 99 -10.33 -4.75 -12.18
N GLY A 100 -9.08 -5.16 -12.42
CA GLY A 100 -7.98 -4.33 -12.90
C GLY A 100 -8.10 -3.92 -14.35
N HIS A 101 -8.89 -4.63 -15.17
CA HIS A 101 -9.17 -4.22 -16.55
C HIS A 101 -9.75 -2.80 -16.66
N MET A 102 -10.44 -2.32 -15.63
CA MET A 102 -10.97 -0.95 -15.59
C MET A 102 -9.89 0.09 -15.19
N VAL A 103 -8.98 -0.28 -14.31
CA VAL A 103 -7.87 0.57 -13.82
C VAL A 103 -6.73 0.65 -14.83
N GLU A 104 -6.44 -0.44 -15.54
CA GLU A 104 -5.40 -0.49 -16.58
C GLU A 104 -5.75 0.41 -17.77
N ASN A 105 -7.03 0.45 -18.16
CA ASN A 105 -7.50 1.34 -19.23
C ASN A 105 -7.43 2.81 -18.82
N LEU A 106 -7.86 3.15 -17.60
CA LEU A 106 -7.73 4.51 -17.05
C LEU A 106 -6.27 4.96 -16.92
N GLY A 107 -5.39 4.07 -16.46
CA GLY A 107 -3.96 4.36 -16.31
C GLY A 107 -3.27 4.59 -17.65
N LYS A 108 -3.58 3.78 -18.69
CA LYS A 108 -3.02 3.94 -20.04
C LYS A 108 -3.47 5.24 -20.72
N GLU A 109 -4.71 5.66 -20.51
CA GLU A 109 -5.21 6.94 -21.02
C GLU A 109 -4.50 8.12 -20.35
N HIS A 110 -4.43 8.14 -19.02
CA HIS A 110 -3.81 9.24 -18.29
C HIS A 110 -2.30 9.38 -18.57
N VAL A 111 -1.58 8.25 -18.70
CA VAL A 111 -0.16 8.26 -19.05
C VAL A 111 0.05 8.77 -20.49
N LYS A 112 -0.83 8.40 -21.43
CA LYS A 112 -0.77 8.94 -22.80
C LYS A 112 -1.00 10.44 -22.82
N ASP A 113 -1.99 10.94 -22.08
CA ASP A 113 -2.31 12.36 -22.04
C ASP A 113 -1.17 13.18 -21.43
N VAL A 114 -0.60 12.72 -20.31
CA VAL A 114 0.56 13.38 -19.69
C VAL A 114 1.78 13.33 -20.62
N ALA A 115 2.05 12.20 -21.27
CA ALA A 115 3.15 12.09 -22.23
C ALA A 115 2.97 13.05 -23.42
N LYS A 116 1.73 13.21 -23.91
CA LYS A 116 1.40 14.14 -24.99
C LYS A 116 1.61 15.58 -24.56
N VAL A 117 1.13 15.95 -23.38
CA VAL A 117 1.30 17.31 -22.81
C VAL A 117 2.78 17.65 -22.61
N VAL A 118 3.59 16.69 -22.14
CA VAL A 118 5.04 16.88 -21.97
C VAL A 118 5.73 17.01 -23.33
N TYR A 119 5.37 16.17 -24.31
CA TYR A 119 5.93 16.21 -25.65
C TYR A 119 5.59 17.52 -26.38
N ASP A 120 4.33 17.96 -26.30
CA ASP A 120 3.88 19.22 -26.92
C ASP A 120 4.57 20.42 -26.26
N LYS A 121 4.71 20.44 -24.93
CA LYS A 121 5.50 21.47 -24.23
C LYS A 121 6.97 21.46 -24.63
N PHE A 122 7.55 20.28 -24.86
CA PHE A 122 8.95 20.15 -25.27
C PHE A 122 9.16 20.69 -26.70
N LEU A 123 8.24 20.39 -27.61
CA LEU A 123 8.23 20.92 -28.97
C LEU A 123 8.08 22.45 -28.99
N ASP A 124 7.16 23.00 -28.19
CA ASP A 124 6.99 24.44 -28.06
C ASP A 124 8.22 25.14 -27.51
N PHE A 125 8.91 24.52 -26.54
CA PHE A 125 10.18 25.03 -26.00
C PHE A 125 11.29 25.03 -27.05
N ASN A 126 11.37 24.00 -27.88
CA ASN A 126 12.39 23.89 -28.92
C ASN A 126 12.14 24.87 -30.09
N LYS A 127 10.86 25.13 -30.39
CA LYS A 127 10.44 26.07 -31.44
C LYS A 127 10.63 27.54 -31.05
N LYS A 128 10.63 27.85 -29.76
CA LYS A 128 10.92 29.19 -29.21
C LYS A 128 12.41 29.53 -29.11
N LYS A 129 13.28 28.52 -29.26
CA LYS A 129 14.74 28.64 -29.15
C LYS A 129 15.43 28.88 -30.50
N HIS A 130 14.70 28.70 -31.61
CA HIS A 130 15.06 29.13 -32.95
C HIS A 130 14.30 30.41 -33.31
#